data_AF-A0A1G0LPB2-F1
#
_entry.id   AF-A0A1G0LPB2-F1
#
_cell.length_a   1.000
_cell.length_b   1.000
_cell.length_c   1.000
_cell.angle_alpha   90.00
_cell.angle_beta   90.00
_cell.angle_gamma   90.00
#
_symmetry.space_group_name_H-M   'P 1'
#
loop_
_entity.id
_entity.type
_entity.pdbx_description
1 polymer ?
#
loop_
_entity_poly.entity_id
_entity_poly.type
_entity_poly.pdbx_seq_one_letter_code
_entity_poly.pdbx_strand_id
1 'polypeptide(L)'
;MSAHTDLADGRWHTLSLAAQLANVGSEVERAIRAFEAGRTERFERALDRALELFDLTVRDERWRGPRRREILRAREEFCRWCFDPNAPAGSARGLSAYFLQLAVLARQGA
;
A
#
# COMPACT_ATOMS: atom_id res chain seq x y z
N MET A 1 -3.45 18.22 -5.38
CA MET A 1 -2.07 18.68 -5.11
C MET A 1 -1.38 17.56 -4.35
N SER A 2 -0.38 16.91 -4.97
CA SER A 2 0.30 15.74 -4.40
C SER A 2 1.11 16.18 -3.17
N ALA A 3 0.68 15.75 -1.99
CA ALA A 3 1.17 16.27 -0.72
C ALA A 3 2.42 15.56 -0.21
N HIS A 4 3.43 15.25 -1.04
CA HIS A 4 4.62 14.54 -0.56
C HIS A 4 5.92 14.94 -1.28
N THR A 5 6.54 16.01 -0.78
CA THR A 5 7.85 16.49 -1.22
C THR A 5 8.93 15.40 -1.15
N ASP A 6 8.89 14.52 -0.13
CA ASP A 6 9.83 13.40 0.02
C ASP A 6 9.76 12.35 -1.12
N LEU A 7 8.61 12.22 -1.79
CA LEU A 7 8.48 11.36 -2.96
C LEU A 7 9.01 12.03 -4.23
N ALA A 8 8.91 13.35 -4.30
CA ALA A 8 9.37 14.15 -5.43
C ALA A 8 10.91 14.20 -5.53
N ASP A 9 11.61 14.07 -4.40
CA ASP A 9 13.09 14.12 -4.35
C ASP A 9 13.78 12.79 -4.70
N GLY A 10 13.03 11.80 -5.21
CA GLY A 10 13.59 10.54 -5.72
C GLY A 10 13.99 9.52 -4.64
N ARG A 11 13.92 9.87 -3.35
CA ARG A 11 14.21 8.95 -2.23
C ARG A 11 13.38 7.68 -2.28
N TRP A 12 12.14 7.74 -2.77
CA TRP A 12 11.32 6.54 -2.90
C TRP A 12 11.98 5.45 -3.75
N HIS A 13 12.67 5.84 -4.82
CA HIS A 13 13.35 4.91 -5.73
C HIS A 13 14.68 4.37 -5.18
N THR A 14 15.17 4.87 -4.05
CA THR A 14 16.34 4.29 -3.38
C THR A 14 15.96 3.15 -2.44
N LEU A 15 14.70 3.10 -2.00
CA LEU A 15 14.17 2.04 -1.15
C LEU A 15 14.18 0.69 -1.89
N SER A 16 14.37 -0.40 -1.13
CA SER A 16 14.12 -1.76 -1.60
C SER A 16 12.63 -1.99 -1.85
N LEU A 17 12.27 -2.99 -2.65
CA LEU A 17 10.86 -3.33 -2.89
C LEU A 17 10.11 -3.63 -1.58
N ALA A 18 10.75 -4.36 -0.65
CA ALA A 18 10.18 -4.66 0.65
C ALA A 18 9.90 -3.38 1.45
N ALA A 19 10.84 -2.42 1.46
CA ALA A 19 10.66 -1.14 2.15
C ALA A 19 9.57 -0.28 1.51
N GLN A 20 9.49 -0.22 0.17
CA GLN A 20 8.39 0.48 -0.52
C GLN A 20 7.03 -0.13 -0.16
N LEU A 21 6.90 -1.46 -0.23
CA LEU A 21 5.66 -2.15 0.09
C LEU A 21 5.33 -2.15 1.60
N ALA A 22 6.32 -2.06 2.48
CA ALA A 22 6.09 -1.86 3.91
C ALA A 22 5.47 -0.47 4.20
N ASN A 23 5.89 0.56 3.46
CA ASN A 23 5.30 1.89 3.54
C ASN A 23 3.87 1.90 2.96
N VAL A 24 3.65 1.27 1.81
CA VAL A 24 2.29 1.03 1.26
C VAL A 24 1.41 0.33 2.30
N GLY A 25 1.91 -0.75 2.88
CA GLY A 25 1.22 -1.54 3.89
C GLY A 25 0.84 -0.77 5.14
N SER A 26 1.67 0.21 5.53
CA SER A 26 1.36 1.09 6.67
C SER A 26 0.14 1.98 6.41
N GLU A 27 -0.05 2.44 5.17
CA GLU A 27 -1.24 3.21 4.78
C GLU A 27 -2.48 2.32 4.59
N VAL A 28 -2.30 1.11 4.07
CA VAL A 28 -3.36 0.10 4.01
C VAL A 28 -3.88 -0.21 5.42
N GLU A 29 -2.99 -0.45 6.38
CA GLU A 29 -3.36 -0.70 7.78
C GLU A 29 -4.03 0.54 8.43
N ARG A 30 -3.57 1.75 8.10
CA ARG A 30 -4.23 2.99 8.54
C ARG A 30 -5.65 3.11 7.98
N ALA A 31 -5.86 2.77 6.72
CA ALA A 31 -7.17 2.77 6.10
C ALA A 31 -8.10 1.75 6.78
N ILE A 32 -7.63 0.50 6.97
CA ILE A 32 -8.39 -0.56 7.67
C ILE A 32 -8.82 -0.09 9.05
N ARG A 33 -7.89 0.40 9.88
CA ARG A 33 -8.19 0.86 11.25
C ARG A 33 -9.11 2.07 11.29
N ALA A 34 -8.98 2.99 10.32
CA ALA A 34 -9.86 4.15 10.25
C ALA A 34 -11.28 3.76 9.85
N PHE A 35 -11.43 2.83 8.90
CA PHE A 35 -12.71 2.27 8.48
C PHE A 35 -13.41 1.54 9.63
N GLU A 36 -12.71 0.62 10.31
CA GLU A 36 -13.23 -0.11 11.47
C GLU A 36 -13.67 0.82 12.61
N ALA A 37 -12.97 1.95 12.78
CA ALA A 37 -13.29 2.96 13.78
C ALA A 37 -14.35 3.99 13.33
N GLY A 38 -14.93 3.86 12.14
CA GLY A 38 -15.92 4.80 11.60
C GLY A 38 -15.38 6.21 11.34
N ARG A 39 -14.08 6.35 11.09
CA ARG A 39 -13.39 7.64 10.92
C ARG A 39 -13.20 7.96 9.43
N THR A 40 -14.28 8.33 8.74
CA THR A 40 -14.34 8.51 7.28
C THR A 40 -13.21 9.37 6.72
N GLU A 41 -12.98 10.58 7.25
CA GLU A 41 -11.93 11.47 6.75
C GLU A 41 -10.53 10.85 6.87
N ARG A 42 -10.26 10.11 7.96
CA ARG A 42 -8.97 9.43 8.14
C ARG A 42 -8.82 8.25 7.19
N PHE A 43 -9.93 7.56 6.90
CA PHE A 43 -9.96 6.48 5.92
C PHE A 43 -9.65 7.02 4.52
N GLU A 44 -10.33 8.08 4.08
CA GLU A 44 -10.13 8.70 2.77
C GLU A 44 -8.69 9.17 2.57
N ARG A 45 -8.10 9.84 3.57
CA ARG A 45 -6.70 10.28 3.51
C ARG A 45 -5.71 9.11 3.41
N ALA A 46 -5.94 8.03 4.16
CA ALA A 46 -5.09 6.84 4.12
C ALA A 46 -5.25 6.05 2.82
N LEU A 47 -6.48 5.99 2.29
CA LEU A 47 -6.80 5.41 0.99
C LEU A 47 -6.07 6.15 -0.14
N ASP A 48 -6.22 7.47 -0.23
CA ASP A 48 -5.54 8.30 -1.23
C ASP A 48 -4.02 8.09 -1.17
N ARG A 49 -3.47 8.09 0.04
CA ARG A 49 -2.04 7.89 0.26
C ARG A 49 -1.58 6.50 -0.16
N ALA A 50 -2.31 5.45 0.21
CA ALA A 50 -1.99 4.08 -0.18
C ALA A 50 -1.97 3.93 -1.71
N LEU A 51 -2.98 4.48 -2.41
CA LEU A 51 -3.07 4.44 -3.87
C LEU A 51 -1.91 5.21 -4.53
N GLU A 52 -1.55 6.37 -4.01
CA GLU A 52 -0.38 7.12 -4.49
C GLU A 52 0.92 6.31 -4.34
N LEU A 53 1.12 5.65 -3.20
CA LEU A 53 2.29 4.82 -2.95
C LEU A 53 2.32 3.56 -3.83
N PHE A 54 1.17 2.93 -4.08
CA PHE A 54 1.06 1.84 -5.06
C PHE A 54 1.48 2.32 -6.45
N ASP A 55 0.92 3.44 -6.91
CA ASP A 55 1.18 3.96 -8.26
C ASP A 55 2.64 4.37 -8.43
N LEU A 56 3.24 4.97 -7.40
CA LEU A 56 4.66 5.30 -7.40
C LEU A 56 5.55 4.04 -7.42
N THR A 57 5.18 3.00 -6.68
CA THR A 57 5.90 1.71 -6.67
C THR A 57 5.78 0.98 -8.02
N VAL A 58 4.60 1.03 -8.66
CA VAL A 58 4.37 0.44 -9.99
C VAL A 58 5.21 1.11 -11.07
N ARG A 59 5.37 2.43 -10.99
CA ARG A 59 6.16 3.24 -11.94
C ARG A 59 7.67 3.01 -11.84
N ASP A 60 8.14 2.36 -10.78
CA ASP A 60 9.53 1.99 -10.63
C ASP A 60 9.92 0.90 -11.66
N GLU A 61 10.82 1.24 -12.58
CA GLU A 61 11.23 0.31 -13.65
C GLU A 61 12.07 -0.87 -13.14
N ARG A 62 12.61 -0.80 -11.91
CA ARG A 62 13.30 -1.94 -11.27
C ARG A 62 12.37 -3.14 -11.06
N TRP A 63 11.05 -2.91 -11.01
CA TRP A 63 10.06 -3.93 -10.69
C TRP A 63 9.26 -4.44 -11.90
N ARG A 64 9.68 -4.13 -13.13
CA ARG A 64 9.02 -4.64 -14.36
C ARG A 64 8.80 -6.16 -14.33
N GLY A 65 7.75 -6.60 -15.02
CA GLY A 65 7.42 -8.03 -15.16
C GLY A 65 6.65 -8.57 -13.95
N PRO A 66 6.99 -9.77 -13.42
CA PRO A 66 6.20 -10.44 -12.38
C PRO A 66 5.99 -9.60 -11.11
N ARG A 67 7.00 -8.85 -10.67
CA ARG A 67 6.91 -8.00 -9.46
C ARG A 67 5.87 -6.88 -9.64
N ARG A 68 5.88 -6.17 -10.77
CA ARG A 68 4.87 -5.15 -11.09
C ARG A 68 3.46 -5.72 -11.13
N ARG A 69 3.29 -6.92 -11.67
CA ARG A 69 1.98 -7.61 -11.68
C ARG A 69 1.49 -7.88 -10.27
N GLU A 70 2.39 -8.31 -9.39
CA GLU A 70 2.06 -8.56 -7.99
C GLU A 70 1.69 -7.27 -7.23
N ILE A 71 2.44 -6.17 -7.46
CA ILE A 71 2.11 -4.85 -6.88
C ILE A 71 0.71 -4.40 -7.34
N LEU A 72 0.40 -4.57 -8.63
CA LEU A 72 -0.91 -4.24 -9.18
C LEU A 72 -2.02 -5.15 -8.64
N ARG A 73 -1.74 -6.44 -8.39
CA ARG A 73 -2.69 -7.35 -7.73
C ARG A 73 -2.97 -6.91 -6.30
N ALA A 74 -1.95 -6.56 -5.53
CA ALA A 74 -2.14 -6.06 -4.16
C ALA A 74 -2.95 -4.75 -4.15
N ARG A 75 -2.71 -3.85 -5.12
CA ARG A 75 -3.53 -2.64 -5.33
C ARG A 75 -4.98 -2.99 -5.66
N GLU A 76 -5.21 -3.96 -6.53
CA GLU A 76 -6.54 -4.44 -6.92
C GLU A 76 -7.29 -5.00 -5.71
N GLU A 77 -6.68 -5.86 -4.90
CA GLU A 77 -7.30 -6.43 -3.70
C GLU A 77 -7.63 -5.35 -2.66
N PHE A 78 -6.75 -4.36 -2.50
CA PHE A 78 -7.03 -3.19 -1.65
C PHE A 78 -8.23 -2.39 -2.16
N CYS A 79 -8.29 -2.10 -3.47
CA CYS A 79 -9.44 -1.41 -4.07
C CYS A 79 -10.72 -2.23 -3.96
N ARG A 80 -10.65 -3.56 -4.15
CA ARG A 80 -11.80 -4.46 -3.98
C ARG A 80 -12.32 -4.35 -2.55
N TRP A 81 -11.46 -4.45 -1.55
CA TRP A 81 -11.86 -4.27 -0.15
C TRP A 81 -12.51 -2.90 0.11
N CYS A 82 -11.99 -1.82 -0.47
CA CYS A 82 -12.52 -0.46 -0.27
C CYS A 82 -13.87 -0.19 -0.95
N PHE A 83 -14.09 -0.76 -2.15
CA PHE A 83 -15.16 -0.30 -3.04
C PHE A 83 -16.14 -1.38 -3.50
N ASP A 84 -15.81 -2.66 -3.35
CA ASP A 84 -16.72 -3.76 -3.71
C ASP A 84 -17.62 -4.10 -2.51
N PRO A 85 -18.95 -3.88 -2.59
CA PRO A 85 -19.87 -4.27 -1.52
C PRO A 85 -19.89 -5.79 -1.27
N ASN A 86 -19.39 -6.59 -2.22
CA ASN A 86 -19.28 -8.04 -2.11
C ASN A 86 -17.84 -8.50 -1.80
N ALA A 87 -16.96 -7.58 -1.37
CA ALA A 87 -15.62 -7.95 -0.95
C ALA A 87 -15.67 -9.07 0.10
N PRO A 88 -14.82 -10.12 -0.02
CA PRO A 88 -14.79 -11.20 0.96
C PRO A 88 -14.57 -10.68 2.39
N ALA A 89 -15.27 -11.25 3.37
CA ALA A 89 -15.20 -10.85 4.78
C ALA A 89 -13.77 -10.91 5.38
N GLY A 90 -12.87 -11.69 4.78
CA GLY A 90 -11.48 -11.83 5.19
C GLY A 90 -10.48 -10.86 4.53
N SER A 91 -10.93 -9.97 3.64
CA SER A 91 -10.04 -9.16 2.78
C SER A 91 -9.11 -8.26 3.58
N ALA A 92 -9.63 -7.52 4.57
CA ALA A 92 -8.82 -6.66 5.43
C ALA A 92 -7.71 -7.45 6.15
N ARG A 93 -8.07 -8.56 6.79
CA ARG A 93 -7.11 -9.44 7.47
C ARG A 93 -6.06 -10.01 6.51
N GLY A 94 -6.46 -10.39 5.30
CA GLY A 94 -5.56 -10.88 4.26
C GLY A 94 -4.55 -9.82 3.84
N LEU A 95 -5.01 -8.59 3.59
CA LEU A 95 -4.17 -7.45 3.27
C LEU A 95 -3.17 -7.14 4.40
N SER A 96 -3.66 -7.03 5.65
CA SER A 96 -2.79 -6.79 6.81
C SER A 96 -1.71 -7.88 6.95
N ALA A 97 -2.09 -9.16 6.80
CA ALA A 97 -1.14 -10.27 6.88
C ALA A 97 -0.08 -10.23 5.76
N TYR A 98 -0.50 -9.95 4.52
CA TYR A 98 0.40 -9.82 3.38
C TYR A 98 1.42 -8.70 3.58
N PHE A 99 0.97 -7.51 3.95
CA PHE A 99 1.85 -6.36 4.13
C PHE A 99 2.72 -6.45 5.39
N LEU A 100 2.26 -7.13 6.44
CA LEU A 100 3.07 -7.39 7.63
C LEU A 100 4.34 -8.18 7.29
N GLN A 101 4.25 -9.18 6.42
CA GLN A 101 5.42 -9.96 5.99
C GLN A 101 6.46 -9.07 5.31
N LEU A 102 6.02 -8.10 4.50
CA LEU A 102 6.89 -7.16 3.81
C LEU A 102 7.51 -6.14 4.79
N ALA A 103 6.76 -5.72 5.81
CA ALA A 103 7.28 -4.89 6.90
C ALA A 103 8.37 -5.62 7.72
N VAL A 104 8.19 -6.91 8.00
CA VAL A 104 9.22 -7.74 8.65
C VAL A 104 10.46 -7.85 7.77
N LEU A 105 10.29 -8.17 6.48
CA LEU A 105 11.40 -8.29 5.53
C LEU A 105 12.16 -6.96 5.36
N ALA A 106 11.45 -5.83 5.31
CA ALA A 106 12.06 -4.51 5.21
C ALA A 106 13.00 -4.19 6.39
N ARG A 107 12.72 -4.73 7.58
CA ARG A 107 13.56 -4.56 8.78
C ARG A 107 14.77 -5.49 8.84
N GLN A 108 14.76 -6.59 8.08
CA GLN A 108 15.87 -7.55 8.04
C GLN A 108 17.00 -7.12 7.10
N GLY A 109 16.72 -6.17 6.19
CA GLY A 109 17.69 -5.63 5.23
C GLY A 109 18.01 -4.14 5.42
N ALA A 110 17.72 -3.59 6.60
CA ALA A 110 18.00 -2.20 6.98
C ALA A 110 19.24 -2.08 7.87
#